data_AF-A0A915M615-F1
#
_entry.id   AF-A0A915M615-F1
#
_cell.length_a   1.000
_cell.length_b   1.000
_cell.length_c   1.000
_cell.angle_alpha   90.00
_cell.angle_beta   90.00
_cell.angle_gamma   90.00
#
_symmetry.space_group_name_H-M   'P 1'
#
loop_
_entity.id
_entity.type
_entity.pdbx_description
1 polymer ?
#
loop_
_entity_poly.entity_id
_entity_poly.type
_entity_poly.pdbx_seq_one_letter_code
_entity_poly.pdbx_strand_id
1 'polypeptide(L)'
;MSGRGKGGKAKSGGKAKSRSSRAGLQFPVGRLHRLLRKGHYAERVGAGAPVYLAAVLEYLAAEVLELAGNAARDNKKTRINPRHLQLAVRNDEELNKLLSGVTIAQGGVLPNIHAVLLPKKTHEERYFEVLMSEEIQKAIQVLENEYKTRKEAFDKWREEHAALSDHKEFGIYVDQFRSWERTVLENMNNLKTALNKSKSIAKPSELPTVDLDTQLENVLKEVSLPQFVLAFMTMAQKDPSFLKKAFEVVIEESRSTGFSNPILPQNAVISSRSTPSFGGYHQPSPLASASASSFLLIKKYIMGEAESNHSSHFGRKLISLISCFGGGVFLATCLLDLLPDSINGIKSAEKRLGYQIKFPLPAFCVSLGFLIVLILEQTIIYANKRNWLSNSFMERLSRRDDGHENDDNELELNEDYSIFRILLMVFALSLHAVFEGLSVGMMTDVNLLLQVFFALLIHKTIVGFSLGLRLVQSRLHPPTVVLCCAVFSLQVCIGGFTGLAVLKILSGSPLIFLISGILQATACGTFLYVTAFEILPHELNNDSNIPQK
;
A
#
# COMPACT_ATOMS: atom_id res chain seq x y z
N MET A 1 -41.00 -14.95 -57.48
CA MET A 1 -41.30 -14.55 -56.09
C MET A 1 -41.54 -15.80 -55.26
N SER A 2 -40.59 -16.26 -54.44
CA SER A 2 -40.87 -17.33 -53.45
C SER A 2 -40.95 -16.71 -52.07
N GLY A 3 -42.13 -16.17 -51.76
CA GLY A 3 -42.50 -15.76 -50.41
C GLY A 3 -42.59 -16.99 -49.52
N ARG A 4 -41.50 -17.32 -48.83
CA ARG A 4 -41.49 -18.43 -47.88
C ARG A 4 -42.13 -17.94 -46.58
N GLY A 5 -43.41 -18.23 -46.44
CA GLY A 5 -44.23 -17.90 -45.27
C GLY A 5 -43.62 -18.40 -43.96
N LYS A 6 -44.02 -17.71 -42.89
CA LYS A 6 -43.58 -17.81 -41.49
C LYS A 6 -43.79 -19.23 -40.93
N GLY A 7 -42.89 -20.14 -41.28
CA GLY A 7 -42.97 -21.56 -40.89
C GLY A 7 -42.12 -22.51 -41.74
N GLY A 8 -41.17 -22.00 -42.54
CA GLY A 8 -40.33 -22.84 -43.40
C GLY A 8 -39.36 -23.72 -42.63
N LYS A 9 -39.52 -25.05 -42.77
CA LYS A 9 -38.53 -26.13 -42.53
C LYS A 9 -37.17 -25.61 -42.05
N ALA A 10 -36.92 -25.69 -40.74
CA ALA A 10 -35.57 -25.56 -40.23
C ALA A 10 -34.71 -26.62 -40.93
N LYS A 11 -33.68 -26.18 -41.66
CA LYS A 11 -32.64 -27.07 -42.18
C LYS A 11 -32.16 -27.93 -41.01
N SER A 12 -32.23 -29.24 -41.19
CA SER A 12 -31.68 -30.24 -40.28
C SER A 12 -30.23 -29.88 -39.94
N GLY A 13 -29.94 -29.57 -38.68
CA GLY A 13 -28.57 -29.41 -38.19
C GLY A 13 -28.35 -28.43 -37.03
N GLY A 14 -29.21 -27.41 -36.84
CA GLY A 14 -29.02 -26.45 -35.74
C GLY A 14 -29.69 -26.88 -34.45
N LYS A 15 -28.93 -27.25 -33.40
CA LYS A 15 -29.48 -27.53 -32.05
C LYS A 15 -30.33 -26.34 -31.57
N ALA A 16 -31.62 -26.57 -31.27
CA ALA A 16 -32.52 -25.54 -30.77
C ALA A 16 -31.96 -24.90 -29.48
N LYS A 17 -31.78 -23.58 -29.47
CA LYS A 17 -31.28 -22.84 -28.29
C LYS A 17 -32.32 -22.88 -27.17
N SER A 18 -31.89 -23.17 -25.95
CA SER A 18 -32.74 -23.16 -24.75
C SER A 18 -33.20 -21.74 -24.41
N ARG A 19 -34.28 -21.63 -23.64
CA ARG A 19 -34.77 -20.32 -23.17
C ARG A 19 -33.77 -19.65 -22.22
N SER A 20 -33.04 -20.43 -21.41
CA SER A 20 -31.96 -19.93 -20.56
C SER A 20 -30.83 -19.33 -21.40
N SER A 21 -30.34 -20.04 -22.41
CA SER A 21 -29.24 -19.53 -23.24
C SER A 21 -29.64 -18.36 -24.13
N ARG A 22 -30.92 -18.25 -24.51
CA ARG A 22 -31.46 -17.05 -25.19
C ARG A 22 -31.56 -15.84 -24.26
N ALA A 23 -31.77 -16.06 -22.96
CA ALA A 23 -31.87 -15.00 -21.96
C ALA A 23 -30.52 -14.66 -21.30
N GLY A 24 -29.45 -15.42 -21.58
CA GLY A 24 -28.14 -15.21 -20.96
C GLY A 24 -28.05 -15.69 -19.51
N LEU A 25 -28.96 -16.56 -19.06
CA LEU A 25 -29.05 -17.04 -17.68
C LEU A 25 -28.49 -18.46 -17.55
N GLN A 26 -27.81 -18.74 -16.44
CA GLN A 26 -27.42 -20.09 -16.04
C GLN A 26 -28.61 -20.87 -15.45
N PHE A 27 -29.52 -20.17 -14.75
CA PHE A 27 -30.68 -20.79 -14.13
C PHE A 27 -31.68 -21.35 -15.17
N PRO A 28 -32.36 -22.47 -14.85
CA PRO A 28 -33.17 -23.21 -15.82
C PRO A 28 -34.56 -22.59 -16.01
N VAL A 29 -34.67 -21.56 -16.86
CA VAL A 29 -35.92 -20.86 -17.23
C VAL A 29 -37.06 -21.84 -17.59
N GLY A 30 -36.75 -22.90 -18.33
CA GLY A 30 -37.75 -23.91 -18.71
C GLY A 30 -38.32 -24.68 -17.51
N ARG A 31 -37.48 -24.99 -16.52
CA ARG A 31 -37.88 -25.66 -15.27
C ARG A 31 -38.72 -24.73 -14.41
N LEU A 32 -38.31 -23.46 -14.27
CA LEU A 32 -39.07 -22.46 -13.52
C LEU A 32 -40.45 -22.23 -14.11
N HIS A 33 -40.58 -22.15 -15.44
CA HIS A 33 -41.89 -22.04 -16.08
C HIS A 33 -42.78 -23.24 -15.70
N ARG A 34 -42.25 -24.46 -15.76
CA ARG A 34 -43.01 -25.65 -15.37
C ARG A 34 -43.42 -25.62 -13.90
N LEU A 35 -42.52 -25.21 -13.00
CA LEU A 35 -42.80 -25.06 -11.57
C LEU A 35 -43.88 -24.00 -11.30
N LEU A 36 -43.83 -22.86 -11.99
CA LEU A 36 -44.85 -21.80 -11.87
C LEU A 36 -46.24 -22.28 -12.30
N ARG A 37 -46.34 -23.08 -13.37
CA ARG A 37 -47.63 -23.68 -13.77
C ARG A 37 -48.09 -24.75 -12.80
N LYS A 38 -47.18 -25.61 -12.32
CA LYS A 38 -47.50 -26.68 -11.37
C LYS A 38 -47.89 -26.14 -9.99
N GLY A 39 -47.37 -24.98 -9.59
CA GLY A 39 -47.66 -24.35 -8.31
C GLY A 39 -49.01 -23.64 -8.24
N HIS A 40 -49.79 -23.60 -9.33
CA HIS A 40 -51.13 -22.99 -9.37
C HIS A 40 -51.20 -21.53 -8.85
N TYR A 41 -50.12 -20.75 -9.00
CA TYR A 41 -50.09 -19.34 -8.57
C TYR A 41 -51.02 -18.43 -9.38
N ALA A 42 -51.34 -18.79 -10.63
CA ALA A 42 -52.28 -18.09 -11.51
C ALA A 42 -52.79 -19.04 -12.60
N GLU A 43 -53.94 -18.73 -13.19
CA GLU A 43 -54.54 -19.49 -14.31
C GLU A 43 -53.62 -19.51 -15.54
N ARG A 44 -52.96 -18.38 -15.84
CA ARG A 44 -52.02 -18.25 -16.96
C ARG A 44 -50.69 -17.66 -16.48
N VAL A 45 -49.59 -18.23 -16.98
CA VAL A 45 -48.23 -17.75 -16.72
C VAL A 45 -47.67 -17.16 -18.02
N GLY A 46 -47.38 -15.85 -18.01
CA GLY A 46 -46.77 -15.15 -19.15
C GLY A 46 -45.38 -15.69 -19.51
N ALA A 47 -44.99 -15.58 -20.78
CA ALA A 47 -43.73 -16.15 -21.25
C ALA A 47 -42.47 -15.49 -20.64
N GLY A 48 -42.55 -14.21 -20.24
CA GLY A 48 -41.46 -13.46 -19.61
C GLY A 48 -41.32 -13.67 -18.10
N ALA A 49 -42.40 -14.03 -17.39
CA ALA A 49 -42.38 -14.26 -15.95
C ALA A 49 -41.30 -15.28 -15.48
N PRO A 50 -41.15 -16.47 -16.10
CA PRO A 50 -40.09 -17.41 -15.70
C PRO A 50 -38.68 -16.96 -16.08
N VAL A 51 -38.53 -16.02 -17.03
CA VAL A 51 -37.23 -15.44 -17.37
C VAL A 51 -36.82 -14.46 -16.27
N TYR A 52 -37.73 -13.56 -15.90
CA TYR A 52 -37.51 -12.58 -14.84
C TYR A 52 -37.21 -13.27 -13.49
N LEU A 53 -38.03 -14.24 -13.10
CA LEU A 53 -37.81 -14.99 -11.87
C LEU A 53 -36.49 -15.77 -11.88
N ALA A 54 -36.10 -16.35 -13.02
CA ALA A 54 -34.80 -17.02 -13.14
C ALA A 54 -33.65 -16.06 -12.92
N ALA A 55 -33.72 -14.85 -13.49
CA ALA A 55 -32.70 -13.82 -13.31
C ALA A 55 -32.59 -13.37 -11.85
N VAL A 56 -33.72 -13.14 -11.17
CA VAL A 56 -33.73 -12.74 -9.75
C VAL A 56 -33.17 -13.85 -8.86
N LEU A 57 -33.56 -15.11 -9.09
CA LEU A 57 -33.03 -16.24 -8.31
C LEU A 57 -31.54 -16.48 -8.57
N GLU A 58 -31.08 -16.28 -9.80
CA GLU A 58 -29.66 -16.36 -10.15
C GLU A 58 -28.86 -15.25 -9.45
N TYR A 59 -29.38 -14.01 -9.44
CA TYR A 59 -28.77 -12.89 -8.74
C TYR A 59 -28.66 -13.15 -7.23
N LEU A 60 -29.76 -13.54 -6.56
CA LEU A 60 -29.74 -13.83 -5.13
C LEU A 60 -28.80 -15.00 -4.78
N ALA A 61 -28.73 -16.02 -5.64
CA ALA A 61 -27.80 -17.13 -5.45
C ALA A 61 -26.34 -16.67 -5.59
N ALA A 62 -26.04 -15.82 -6.57
CA ALA A 62 -24.71 -15.25 -6.76
C ALA A 62 -24.28 -14.39 -5.55
N GLU A 63 -25.15 -13.50 -5.09
CA GLU A 63 -24.89 -12.62 -3.93
C GLU A 63 -24.55 -13.43 -2.66
N VAL A 64 -25.37 -14.43 -2.34
CA VAL A 64 -25.13 -15.31 -1.19
C VAL A 64 -23.83 -16.10 -1.35
N LEU A 65 -23.52 -16.58 -2.57
CA LEU A 65 -22.29 -17.34 -2.84
C LEU A 65 -21.05 -16.46 -2.78
N GLU A 66 -21.13 -15.20 -3.23
CA GLU A 66 -20.03 -14.23 -3.15
C GLU A 66 -19.67 -13.93 -1.70
N LEU A 67 -20.66 -13.56 -0.88
CA LEU A 67 -20.47 -13.30 0.55
C LEU A 67 -20.01 -14.54 1.32
N ALA A 68 -20.57 -15.72 1.01
CA ALA A 68 -20.15 -16.97 1.62
C ALA A 68 -18.75 -17.43 1.15
N GLY A 69 -18.36 -17.08 -0.08
CA GLY A 69 -17.02 -17.26 -0.61
C GLY A 69 -16.01 -16.40 0.13
N ASN A 70 -16.33 -15.11 0.37
CA ASN A 70 -15.54 -14.22 1.20
C ASN A 70 -15.40 -14.78 2.63
N ALA A 71 -16.50 -15.19 3.25
CA ALA A 71 -16.47 -15.81 4.57
C ALA A 71 -15.65 -17.12 4.61
N ALA A 72 -15.65 -17.92 3.54
CA ALA A 72 -14.80 -19.10 3.44
C ALA A 72 -13.31 -18.73 3.36
N ARG A 73 -12.98 -17.74 2.52
CA ARG A 73 -11.63 -17.20 2.34
C ARG A 73 -11.08 -16.59 3.61
N ASP A 74 -11.87 -15.83 4.37
CA ASP A 74 -11.50 -15.25 5.66
C ASP A 74 -11.17 -16.33 6.70
N ASN A 75 -11.92 -17.44 6.63
CA ASN A 75 -11.65 -18.65 7.43
C ASN A 75 -10.54 -19.54 6.84
N LYS A 76 -9.80 -19.06 5.83
CA LYS A 76 -8.70 -19.77 5.15
C LYS A 76 -9.14 -21.12 4.56
N LYS A 77 -10.38 -21.21 4.08
CA LYS A 77 -10.95 -22.39 3.43
C LYS A 77 -11.34 -22.07 2.00
N THR A 78 -11.09 -23.02 1.10
CA THR A 78 -11.47 -22.90 -0.31
C THR A 78 -12.88 -23.41 -0.59
N ARG A 79 -13.45 -24.21 0.32
CA ARG A 79 -14.79 -24.79 0.18
C ARG A 79 -15.79 -24.07 1.08
N ILE A 80 -16.89 -23.61 0.49
CA ILE A 80 -18.04 -23.07 1.22
C ILE A 80 -18.71 -24.19 2.02
N ASN A 81 -18.96 -23.95 3.32
CA ASN A 81 -19.70 -24.84 4.20
C ASN A 81 -20.92 -24.10 4.79
N PRO A 82 -21.82 -24.79 5.51
CA PRO A 82 -23.01 -24.14 6.09
C PRO A 82 -22.67 -23.02 7.09
N ARG A 83 -21.52 -23.10 7.77
CA ARG A 83 -21.03 -22.02 8.65
C ARG A 83 -20.76 -20.74 7.86
N HIS A 84 -20.10 -20.83 6.70
CA HIS A 84 -19.82 -19.66 5.87
C HIS A 84 -21.11 -19.02 5.34
N LEU A 85 -22.11 -19.84 4.95
CA LEU A 85 -23.44 -19.35 4.58
C LEU A 85 -24.13 -18.61 5.73
N GLN A 86 -24.07 -19.16 6.96
CA GLN A 86 -24.63 -18.50 8.13
C GLN A 86 -23.93 -17.17 8.45
N LEU A 87 -22.60 -17.12 8.38
CA LEU A 87 -21.85 -15.89 8.61
C LEU A 87 -22.20 -14.82 7.56
N ALA A 88 -22.22 -15.20 6.28
CA ALA A 88 -22.58 -14.31 5.17
C ALA A 88 -23.99 -13.73 5.35
N VAL A 89 -24.99 -14.59 5.58
CA VAL A 89 -26.39 -14.16 5.71
C VAL A 89 -26.62 -13.30 6.96
N ARG A 90 -25.98 -13.60 8.08
CA ARG A 90 -26.25 -12.88 9.35
C ARG A 90 -25.46 -11.58 9.49
N ASN A 91 -24.32 -11.44 8.81
CA ASN A 91 -23.55 -10.20 8.79
C ASN A 91 -24.08 -9.18 7.77
N ASP A 92 -24.85 -9.62 6.77
CA ASP A 92 -25.49 -8.74 5.81
C ASP A 92 -26.90 -8.34 6.26
N GLU A 93 -27.21 -7.04 6.28
CA GLU A 93 -28.49 -6.55 6.80
C GLU A 93 -29.68 -6.97 5.95
N GLU A 94 -29.53 -6.96 4.61
CA GLU A 94 -30.61 -7.24 3.66
C GLU A 94 -30.93 -8.74 3.64
N LEU A 95 -29.91 -9.58 3.57
CA LEU A 95 -30.05 -11.04 3.62
C LEU A 95 -30.51 -11.52 4.99
N ASN A 96 -30.05 -10.93 6.09
CA ASN A 96 -30.52 -11.28 7.42
C ASN A 96 -32.02 -10.97 7.58
N LYS A 97 -32.48 -9.85 7.01
CA LYS A 97 -33.89 -9.49 6.99
C LYS A 97 -34.70 -10.43 6.10
N LEU A 98 -34.22 -10.71 4.89
CA LEU A 98 -34.86 -11.63 3.93
C LEU A 98 -34.98 -13.05 4.50
N LEU A 99 -33.99 -13.51 5.28
CA LEU A 99 -33.87 -14.86 5.85
C LEU A 99 -34.05 -14.88 7.37
N SER A 100 -34.80 -13.93 7.93
CA SER A 100 -35.01 -13.79 9.38
C SER A 100 -35.68 -15.03 10.01
N GLY A 101 -36.60 -15.69 9.30
CA GLY A 101 -37.27 -16.91 9.72
C GLY A 101 -36.63 -18.23 9.26
N VAL A 102 -35.46 -18.18 8.61
CA VAL A 102 -34.82 -19.38 8.03
C VAL A 102 -33.70 -19.89 8.95
N THR A 103 -33.72 -21.19 9.25
CA THR A 103 -32.64 -21.86 10.00
C THR A 103 -31.67 -22.57 9.04
N ILE A 104 -30.40 -22.17 9.06
CA ILE A 104 -29.35 -22.83 8.28
C ILE A 104 -28.77 -23.98 9.12
N ALA A 105 -29.06 -25.22 8.72
CA ALA A 105 -28.55 -26.40 9.38
C ALA A 105 -27.01 -26.40 9.37
N GLN A 106 -26.37 -26.76 10.50
CA GLN A 106 -24.91 -26.73 10.67
C GLN A 106 -24.26 -25.33 10.55
N GLY A 107 -25.05 -24.25 10.57
CA GLY A 107 -24.56 -22.87 10.46
C GLY A 107 -24.00 -22.29 11.77
N GLY A 108 -24.48 -22.76 12.92
CA GLY A 108 -24.18 -22.16 14.23
C GLY A 108 -24.72 -20.73 14.36
N VAL A 109 -24.12 -19.93 15.24
CA VAL A 109 -24.53 -18.53 15.50
C VAL A 109 -23.37 -17.54 15.30
N LEU A 110 -23.67 -16.26 15.08
CA LEU A 110 -22.63 -15.24 15.06
C LEU A 110 -21.92 -15.18 16.41
N PRO A 111 -20.57 -15.12 16.46
CA PRO A 111 -19.85 -14.93 17.71
C PRO A 111 -20.26 -13.61 18.36
N ASN A 112 -20.91 -13.69 19.51
CA ASN A 112 -21.27 -12.53 20.31
C ASN A 112 -21.29 -12.93 21.79
N ILE A 113 -20.53 -12.21 22.62
CA ILE A 113 -20.51 -12.39 24.07
C ILE A 113 -21.03 -11.10 24.69
N HIS A 114 -22.13 -11.18 25.43
CA HIS A 114 -22.66 -10.02 26.12
C HIS A 114 -21.63 -9.48 27.11
N ALA A 115 -21.41 -8.16 27.14
CA ALA A 115 -20.33 -7.54 27.92
C ALA A 115 -20.32 -7.92 29.41
N VAL A 116 -21.49 -8.22 29.98
CA VAL A 116 -21.66 -8.69 31.38
C VAL A 116 -20.95 -10.02 31.66
N LEU A 117 -20.74 -10.85 30.64
CA LEU A 117 -20.12 -12.16 30.74
C LEU A 117 -18.60 -12.10 30.56
N LEU A 118 -18.05 -10.93 30.23
CA LEU A 118 -16.60 -10.76 30.11
C LEU A 118 -15.98 -10.80 31.51
N PRO A 119 -14.79 -11.41 31.66
CA PRO A 119 -14.09 -11.47 32.93
C PRO A 119 -13.83 -10.05 33.47
N LYS A 120 -13.93 -9.91 34.79
CA LYS A 120 -13.59 -8.65 35.47
C LYS A 120 -12.07 -8.45 35.37
N LYS A 121 -11.66 -7.24 34.95
CA LYS A 121 -10.26 -6.84 34.78
C LYS A 121 -9.44 -6.97 36.06
N THR A 122 -8.14 -7.29 35.93
CA THR A 122 -7.20 -7.47 37.05
C THR A 122 -6.80 -6.14 37.70
N HIS A 123 -6.20 -6.20 38.90
CA HIS A 123 -5.77 -5.02 39.65
C HIS A 123 -4.72 -4.18 38.88
N GLU A 124 -3.81 -4.85 38.16
CA GLU A 124 -2.81 -4.22 37.30
C GLU A 124 -3.42 -3.45 36.14
N GLU A 125 -4.45 -4.01 35.49
CA GLU A 125 -5.19 -3.33 34.41
C GLU A 125 -5.92 -2.08 34.93
N ARG A 126 -6.44 -2.10 36.17
CA ARG A 126 -7.01 -0.90 36.83
C ARG A 126 -5.95 0.15 37.14
N TYR A 127 -4.78 -0.24 37.64
CA TYR A 127 -3.68 0.69 37.92
C TYR A 127 -3.20 1.39 36.65
N PHE A 128 -3.02 0.63 35.56
CA PHE A 128 -2.67 1.19 34.25
C PHE A 128 -3.77 2.11 33.72
N GLU A 129 -5.05 1.78 33.88
CA GLU A 129 -6.15 2.67 33.47
C GLU A 129 -6.20 3.97 34.28
N VAL A 130 -5.92 3.93 35.59
CA VAL A 130 -5.84 5.12 36.44
C VAL A 130 -4.68 6.01 36.00
N LEU A 131 -3.47 5.46 35.82
CA LEU A 131 -2.29 6.19 35.31
C LEU A 131 -2.56 6.82 33.94
N MET A 132 -3.12 6.06 33.00
CA MET A 132 -3.48 6.56 31.69
C MET A 132 -4.56 7.65 31.76
N SER A 133 -5.51 7.55 32.69
CA SER A 133 -6.55 8.58 32.87
C SER A 133 -5.99 9.89 33.43
N GLU A 134 -4.97 9.84 34.29
CA GLU A 134 -4.27 11.02 34.79
C GLU A 134 -3.43 11.69 33.70
N GLU A 135 -2.73 10.90 32.88
CA GLU A 135 -1.96 11.44 31.76
C GLU A 135 -2.86 12.10 30.71
N ILE A 136 -4.00 11.50 30.38
CA ILE A 136 -4.99 12.09 29.47
C ILE A 136 -5.55 13.40 30.06
N GLN A 137 -5.82 13.46 31.37
CA GLN A 137 -6.25 14.70 32.02
C GLN A 137 -5.18 15.80 31.95
N LYS A 138 -3.91 15.47 32.18
CA LYS A 138 -2.79 16.40 32.04
C LYS A 138 -2.68 16.91 30.59
N ALA A 139 -2.81 16.03 29.60
CA ALA A 139 -2.76 16.42 28.19
C ALA A 139 -3.90 17.36 27.80
N ILE A 140 -5.13 17.12 28.28
CA ILE A 140 -6.27 18.01 28.08
C ILE A 140 -6.01 19.38 28.72
N GLN A 141 -5.50 19.41 29.96
CA GLN A 141 -5.19 20.66 30.65
C GLN A 141 -4.14 21.50 29.90
N VAL A 142 -3.11 20.85 29.36
CA VAL A 142 -2.08 21.51 28.55
C VAL A 142 -2.70 22.13 27.29
N LEU A 143 -3.54 21.38 26.56
CA LEU A 143 -4.21 21.88 25.37
C LEU A 143 -5.20 23.01 25.67
N GLU A 144 -5.92 22.95 26.79
CA GLU A 144 -6.83 24.01 27.23
C GLU A 144 -6.06 25.30 27.56
N ASN A 145 -4.91 25.18 28.23
CA ASN A 145 -4.04 26.32 28.52
C ASN A 145 -3.42 26.92 27.25
N GLU A 146 -2.96 26.09 26.32
CA GLU A 146 -2.44 26.53 25.02
C GLU A 146 -3.51 27.22 24.20
N TYR A 147 -4.72 26.63 24.15
CA TYR A 147 -5.88 27.20 23.49
C TYR A 147 -6.21 28.58 24.04
N LYS A 148 -6.36 28.70 25.37
CA LYS A 148 -6.69 29.96 26.05
C LYS A 148 -5.65 31.04 25.73
N THR A 149 -4.37 30.72 25.91
CA THR A 149 -3.27 31.69 25.71
C THR A 149 -3.22 32.19 24.26
N ARG A 150 -3.34 31.29 23.28
CA ARG A 150 -3.31 31.67 21.87
C ARG A 150 -4.59 32.34 21.40
N LYS A 151 -5.74 31.99 21.97
CA LYS A 151 -7.01 32.66 21.67
C LYS A 151 -7.00 34.10 22.16
N GLU A 152 -6.56 34.33 23.40
CA GLU A 152 -6.39 35.68 23.95
C GLU A 152 -5.39 36.50 23.12
N ALA A 153 -4.25 35.91 22.72
CA ALA A 153 -3.28 36.56 21.85
C ALA A 153 -3.86 36.90 20.46
N PHE A 154 -4.66 35.99 19.88
CA PHE A 154 -5.31 36.20 18.60
C PHE A 154 -6.40 37.27 18.66
N ASP A 155 -7.23 37.27 19.71
CA ASP A 155 -8.29 38.27 19.87
C ASP A 155 -7.68 39.66 20.07
N LYS A 156 -6.59 39.78 20.85
CA LYS A 156 -5.83 41.01 20.98
C LYS A 156 -5.22 41.46 19.65
N TRP A 157 -4.56 40.55 18.93
CA TRP A 157 -3.99 40.82 17.61
C TRP A 157 -5.08 41.28 16.62
N ARG A 158 -6.25 40.64 16.63
CA ARG A 158 -7.39 40.96 15.76
C ARG A 158 -7.94 42.36 16.03
N GLU A 159 -8.01 42.77 17.29
CA GLU A 159 -8.44 44.12 17.68
C GLU A 159 -7.42 45.18 17.23
N GLU A 160 -6.12 44.92 17.45
CA GLU A 160 -5.03 45.82 17.04
C GLU A 160 -4.97 46.01 15.51
N HIS A 161 -5.36 44.99 14.75
CA HIS A 161 -5.29 44.97 13.29
C HIS A 161 -6.67 45.08 12.61
N ALA A 162 -7.71 45.48 13.34
CA ALA A 162 -9.08 45.56 12.82
C ALA A 162 -9.23 46.51 11.61
N ALA A 163 -8.39 47.55 11.52
CA ALA A 163 -8.36 48.47 10.39
C ALA A 163 -7.81 47.85 9.08
N LEU A 164 -7.20 46.67 9.16
CA LEU A 164 -6.64 45.91 8.04
C LEU A 164 -7.54 44.73 7.63
N SER A 165 -8.82 44.73 8.02
CA SER A 165 -9.76 43.64 7.74
C SER A 165 -9.88 43.27 6.25
N ASP A 166 -9.70 44.26 5.38
CA ASP A 166 -9.85 44.11 3.92
C ASP A 166 -8.54 43.66 3.25
N HIS A 167 -7.45 43.55 4.01
CA HIS A 167 -6.17 43.08 3.51
C HIS A 167 -6.13 41.55 3.44
N LYS A 168 -5.63 41.04 2.31
CA LYS A 168 -5.50 39.60 2.04
C LYS A 168 -4.67 38.87 3.11
N GLU A 169 -3.67 39.53 3.70
CA GLU A 169 -2.82 38.97 4.75
C GLU A 169 -3.56 38.77 6.08
N PHE A 170 -4.48 39.68 6.41
CA PHE A 170 -5.34 39.56 7.59
C PHE A 170 -6.25 38.33 7.46
N GLY A 171 -6.84 38.12 6.27
CA GLY A 171 -7.63 36.92 5.96
C GLY A 171 -6.85 35.62 6.09
N ILE A 172 -5.61 35.58 5.57
CA ILE A 172 -4.74 34.39 5.65
C ILE A 172 -4.43 34.03 7.12
N TYR A 173 -4.11 35.02 7.95
CA TYR A 173 -3.80 34.77 9.36
C TYR A 173 -5.03 34.32 10.15
N VAL A 174 -6.20 34.91 9.87
CA VAL A 174 -7.48 34.48 10.44
C VAL A 174 -7.82 33.04 10.03
N ASP A 175 -7.60 32.67 8.77
CA ASP A 175 -7.85 31.31 8.28
C ASP A 175 -6.85 30.29 8.85
N GLN A 176 -5.58 30.66 9.00
CA GLN A 176 -4.58 29.85 9.69
C GLN A 176 -4.95 29.61 11.15
N PHE A 177 -5.37 30.67 11.87
CA PHE A 177 -5.84 30.55 13.24
C PHE A 177 -7.08 29.65 13.33
N ARG A 178 -8.08 29.82 12.46
CA ARG A 178 -9.29 28.97 12.40
C ARG A 178 -8.98 27.52 12.05
N SER A 179 -7.97 27.28 11.22
CA SER A 179 -7.49 25.92 10.90
C SER A 179 -6.87 25.26 12.13
N TRP A 180 -5.98 25.97 12.81
CA TRP A 180 -5.38 25.52 14.07
C TRP A 180 -6.43 25.32 15.18
N GLU A 181 -7.40 26.25 15.30
CA GLU A 181 -8.50 26.21 16.27
C GLU A 181 -9.33 24.93 16.11
N ARG A 182 -9.68 24.58 14.87
CA ARG A 182 -10.38 23.32 14.56
C ARG A 182 -9.58 22.09 14.99
N THR A 183 -8.30 22.02 14.65
CA THR A 183 -7.43 20.88 14.99
C THR A 183 -7.27 20.73 16.50
N VAL A 184 -7.08 21.82 17.24
CA VAL A 184 -6.92 21.76 18.71
C VAL A 184 -8.23 21.34 19.39
N LEU A 185 -9.37 21.88 18.94
CA LEU A 185 -10.68 21.49 19.46
C LEU A 185 -11.01 20.02 19.15
N GLU A 186 -10.65 19.54 17.96
CA GLU A 186 -10.81 18.14 17.57
C GLU A 186 -9.94 17.21 18.43
N ASN A 187 -8.66 17.56 18.63
CA ASN A 187 -7.75 16.82 19.51
C ASN A 187 -8.24 16.80 20.96
N MET A 188 -8.71 17.94 21.48
CA MET A 188 -9.33 18.00 22.80
C MET A 188 -10.58 17.12 22.89
N ASN A 189 -11.42 17.10 21.85
CA ASN A 189 -12.63 16.29 21.83
C ASN A 189 -12.30 14.79 21.79
N ASN A 190 -11.29 14.40 21.02
CA ASN A 190 -10.79 13.02 20.96
C ASN A 190 -10.23 12.57 22.31
N LEU A 191 -9.43 13.42 22.97
CA LEU A 191 -8.90 13.13 24.31
C LEU A 191 -10.00 13.09 25.38
N LYS A 192 -10.99 14.00 25.35
CA LYS A 192 -12.16 13.98 26.25
C LYS A 192 -13.01 12.73 26.02
N THR A 193 -13.15 12.28 24.77
CA THR A 193 -13.83 11.03 24.42
C THR A 193 -13.08 9.80 24.95
N ALA A 194 -11.74 9.78 24.81
CA ALA A 194 -10.89 8.74 25.38
C ALA A 194 -10.95 8.73 26.92
N LEU A 195 -10.99 9.90 27.56
CA LEU A 195 -11.13 10.05 29.01
C LEU A 195 -12.50 9.59 29.51
N ASN A 196 -13.58 9.91 28.80
CA ASN A 196 -14.92 9.44 29.16
C ASN A 196 -15.04 7.92 29.01
N LYS A 197 -14.36 7.35 28.00
CA LYS A 197 -14.25 5.91 27.80
C LYS A 197 -13.51 5.25 28.97
N SER A 198 -12.45 5.87 29.49
CA SER A 198 -11.70 5.34 30.65
C SER A 198 -12.40 5.56 32.00
N LYS A 199 -13.10 6.68 32.21
CA LYS A 199 -13.87 6.97 33.43
C LYS A 199 -15.10 6.09 33.64
N SER A 200 -15.61 5.46 32.58
CA SER A 200 -16.80 4.60 32.66
C SER A 200 -16.59 3.27 33.44
N ILE A 201 -15.37 3.00 33.95
CA ILE A 201 -15.02 1.66 34.49
C ILE A 201 -14.37 1.67 35.90
N ALA A 202 -14.02 2.80 36.51
CA ALA A 202 -13.34 2.80 37.82
C ALA A 202 -13.85 3.88 38.81
N LYS A 203 -14.31 3.45 39.99
CA LYS A 203 -14.37 4.29 41.20
C LYS A 203 -13.04 4.16 41.96
N PRO A 204 -12.39 5.27 42.35
CA PRO A 204 -11.13 5.23 43.08
C PRO A 204 -11.40 5.18 44.58
N SER A 205 -11.37 3.99 45.15
CA SER A 205 -11.21 3.84 46.60
C SER A 205 -10.50 2.51 46.86
N GLU A 206 -9.38 2.60 47.57
CA GLU A 206 -8.52 1.51 48.08
C GLU A 206 -7.36 1.08 47.17
N LEU A 207 -6.20 1.72 47.34
CA LEU A 207 -4.89 1.21 46.93
C LEU A 207 -3.88 1.45 48.08
N PRO A 208 -3.25 0.40 48.64
CA PRO A 208 -2.12 0.54 49.57
C PRO A 208 -0.77 0.52 48.84
N THR A 209 0.22 1.19 49.43
CA THR A 209 1.58 1.41 48.90
C THR A 209 2.45 0.15 48.93
N VAL A 210 3.02 -0.24 47.78
CA VAL A 210 3.96 -1.38 47.66
C VAL A 210 5.37 -0.85 47.44
N ASP A 211 6.33 -1.44 48.17
CA ASP A 211 7.75 -1.09 48.22
C ASP A 211 8.50 -1.56 46.94
N LEU A 212 9.09 -0.60 46.22
CA LEU A 212 9.62 -0.74 44.86
C LEU A 212 10.96 -1.50 44.82
N ASP A 213 11.77 -1.36 45.86
CA ASP A 213 13.17 -1.80 45.84
C ASP A 213 13.29 -3.33 45.85
N THR A 214 12.37 -3.99 46.58
CA THR A 214 12.32 -5.46 46.65
C THR A 214 11.85 -6.08 45.33
N GLN A 215 11.02 -5.39 44.54
CA GLN A 215 10.62 -5.88 43.21
C GLN A 215 11.71 -5.69 42.17
N LEU A 216 12.46 -4.58 42.24
CA LEU A 216 13.54 -4.29 41.30
C LEU A 216 14.68 -5.32 41.39
N GLU A 217 15.07 -5.72 42.61
CA GLU A 217 16.07 -6.77 42.81
C GLU A 217 15.65 -8.13 42.27
N ASN A 218 14.37 -8.48 42.39
CA ASN A 218 13.85 -9.74 41.87
C ASN A 218 13.79 -9.75 40.34
N VAL A 219 13.44 -8.62 39.72
CA VAL A 219 13.45 -8.48 38.26
C VAL A 219 14.88 -8.54 37.70
N LEU A 220 15.85 -7.89 38.35
CA LEU A 220 17.24 -7.88 37.88
C LEU A 220 17.92 -9.26 37.97
N LYS A 221 17.50 -10.14 38.89
CA LYS A 221 17.99 -11.52 38.98
C LYS A 221 17.51 -12.44 37.87
N GLU A 222 16.39 -12.13 37.21
CA GLU A 222 15.81 -12.97 36.16
C GLU A 222 16.16 -12.53 34.73
N VAL A 223 16.77 -11.34 34.57
CA VAL A 223 17.08 -10.80 33.24
C VAL A 223 18.45 -11.28 32.76
N SER A 224 18.46 -12.08 31.70
CA SER A 224 19.70 -12.48 31.00
C SER A 224 20.33 -11.30 30.26
N LEU A 225 21.66 -11.27 30.14
CA LEU A 225 22.40 -10.19 29.47
C LEU A 225 21.85 -9.83 28.06
N PRO A 226 21.42 -10.79 27.21
CA PRO A 226 20.80 -10.47 25.92
C PRO A 226 19.44 -9.79 26.05
N GLN A 227 18.62 -10.14 27.04
CA GLN A 227 17.33 -9.50 27.32
C GLN A 227 17.52 -8.09 27.87
N PHE A 228 18.54 -7.89 28.71
CA PHE A 228 18.94 -6.57 29.19
C PHE A 228 19.38 -5.68 28.02
N VAL A 229 20.25 -6.17 27.13
CA VAL A 229 20.69 -5.44 25.93
C VAL A 229 19.52 -5.14 25.01
N LEU A 230 18.59 -6.07 24.81
CA LEU A 230 17.40 -5.85 23.99
C LEU A 230 16.48 -4.78 24.60
N ALA A 231 16.24 -4.83 25.91
CA ALA A 231 15.45 -3.82 26.62
C ALA A 231 16.12 -2.44 26.60
N PHE A 232 17.44 -2.39 26.81
CA PHE A 232 18.25 -1.18 26.76
C PHE A 232 18.21 -0.55 25.36
N MET A 233 18.38 -1.34 24.31
CA MET A 233 18.28 -0.88 22.91
C MET A 233 16.85 -0.46 22.55
N THR A 234 15.84 -1.12 23.11
CA THR A 234 14.43 -0.75 22.91
C THR A 234 14.10 0.58 23.59
N MET A 235 14.63 0.83 24.79
CA MET A 235 14.49 2.13 25.46
C MET A 235 15.25 3.24 24.75
N ALA A 236 16.46 2.96 24.27
CA ALA A 236 17.25 3.85 23.44
C ALA A 236 16.54 4.25 22.13
N GLN A 237 15.77 3.33 21.55
CA GLN A 237 14.98 3.57 20.35
C GLN A 237 13.72 4.38 20.63
N LYS A 238 13.16 4.26 21.83
CA LYS A 238 11.90 4.91 22.24
C LYS A 238 12.11 6.34 22.78
N ASP A 239 13.27 6.62 23.36
CA ASP A 239 13.70 7.96 23.76
C ASP A 239 15.15 8.22 23.29
N PRO A 240 15.36 9.10 22.29
CA PRO A 240 16.69 9.43 21.77
C PRO A 240 17.63 10.07 22.81
N SER A 241 17.09 10.65 23.88
CA SER A 241 17.87 11.28 24.96
C SER A 241 18.30 10.29 26.05
N PHE A 242 17.73 9.09 26.06
CA PHE A 242 18.04 8.01 27.01
C PHE A 242 19.49 7.54 26.89
N LEU A 243 19.98 7.30 25.66
CA LEU A 243 21.38 6.90 25.46
C LEU A 243 22.34 7.96 26.00
N LYS A 244 22.05 9.23 25.75
CA LYS A 244 22.90 10.35 26.21
C LYS A 244 23.00 10.35 27.74
N LYS A 245 21.88 10.22 28.45
CA LYS A 245 21.85 10.14 29.93
C LYS A 245 22.47 8.85 30.46
N ALA A 246 22.23 7.72 29.82
CA ALA A 246 22.82 6.44 30.21
C ALA A 246 24.35 6.47 30.09
N PHE A 247 24.88 7.07 29.02
CA PHE A 247 26.32 7.31 28.88
C PHE A 247 26.84 8.35 29.87
N GLU A 248 26.09 9.41 30.19
CA GLU A 248 26.48 10.37 31.23
C GLU A 248 26.62 9.70 32.61
N VAL A 249 25.69 8.81 32.98
CA VAL A 249 25.74 8.02 34.23
C VAL A 249 26.95 7.07 34.23
N VAL A 250 27.19 6.34 33.14
CA VAL A 250 28.37 5.45 33.03
C VAL A 250 29.69 6.25 33.08
N ILE A 251 29.72 7.45 32.51
CA ILE A 251 30.89 8.35 32.55
C ILE A 251 31.08 8.95 33.95
N GLU A 252 30.01 9.26 34.68
CA GLU A 252 30.07 9.68 36.09
C GLU A 252 30.56 8.55 37.01
N GLU A 253 30.09 7.33 36.79
CA GLU A 253 30.57 6.13 37.49
C GLU A 253 32.06 5.86 37.19
N SER A 254 32.48 6.06 35.95
CA SER A 254 33.89 5.91 35.52
C SER A 254 34.81 6.98 36.12
N ARG A 255 34.27 8.15 36.50
CA ARG A 255 35.02 9.21 37.22
C ARG A 255 35.07 8.97 38.73
N SER A 256 34.10 8.26 39.30
CA SER A 256 34.08 7.89 40.72
C SER A 256 34.99 6.69 41.02
N THR A 257 35.19 5.79 40.05
CA THR A 257 36.15 4.69 40.14
C THR A 257 37.47 5.05 39.45
N GLY A 258 38.40 5.69 40.18
CA GLY A 258 39.70 6.09 39.65
C GLY A 258 40.48 4.93 39.01
N PHE A 259 40.64 4.95 37.69
CA PHE A 259 41.63 4.17 36.96
C PHE A 259 42.42 5.06 36.01
N SER A 260 43.73 5.10 36.27
CA SER A 260 44.75 5.94 35.68
C SER A 260 45.02 5.63 34.20
N ASN A 261 45.29 6.68 33.42
CA ASN A 261 45.78 6.61 32.03
C ASN A 261 46.96 5.63 31.83
N PRO A 262 47.12 5.08 30.61
CA PRO A 262 48.41 5.29 29.95
C PRO A 262 48.33 5.59 28.44
N ILE A 263 48.92 6.74 28.09
CA ILE A 263 50.02 6.93 27.12
C ILE A 263 49.86 6.35 25.69
N LEU A 264 49.71 7.28 24.73
CA LEU A 264 49.99 7.12 23.29
C LEU A 264 51.44 6.72 23.01
N PRO A 265 51.73 6.02 21.90
CA PRO A 265 53.00 6.22 21.20
C PRO A 265 52.82 6.73 19.76
N GLN A 266 53.63 7.73 19.44
CA GLN A 266 53.97 8.19 18.09
C GLN A 266 55.12 7.35 17.51
N ASN A 267 55.18 7.28 16.17
CA ASN A 267 56.34 7.05 15.28
C ASN A 267 57.02 5.65 15.18
N ALA A 268 57.03 5.09 13.95
CA ALA A 268 58.17 4.47 13.21
C ALA A 268 57.59 3.66 12.02
N VAL A 269 57.77 3.95 10.72
CA VAL A 269 58.98 4.03 9.86
C VAL A 269 59.56 2.64 9.47
N ILE A 270 59.46 2.34 8.15
CA ILE A 270 60.37 1.55 7.26
C ILE A 270 60.30 -0.01 7.21
N SER A 271 59.74 -0.47 6.08
CA SER A 271 60.28 -1.37 5.03
C SER A 271 60.57 -2.88 5.24
N SER A 272 60.11 -3.60 4.20
CA SER A 272 60.87 -4.49 3.30
C SER A 272 60.62 -6.01 3.35
N ARG A 273 60.19 -6.51 2.18
CA ARG A 273 60.55 -7.76 1.47
C ARG A 273 60.79 -9.04 2.29
N SER A 274 60.07 -10.11 1.95
CA SER A 274 60.47 -11.06 0.89
C SER A 274 59.59 -12.34 0.88
N THR A 275 59.18 -12.75 -0.31
CA THR A 275 58.69 -14.08 -0.68
C THR A 275 59.88 -15.01 -0.99
N PRO A 276 59.70 -16.35 -1.07
CA PRO A 276 59.57 -16.92 -2.41
C PRO A 276 58.57 -18.08 -2.57
N SER A 277 58.18 -18.21 -3.83
CA SER A 277 57.24 -19.08 -4.53
C SER A 277 57.80 -20.43 -4.98
N PHE A 278 56.93 -21.39 -5.30
CA PHE A 278 57.04 -22.41 -6.38
C PHE A 278 55.68 -23.13 -6.48
N GLY A 279 54.96 -23.33 -7.59
CA GLY A 279 55.04 -22.96 -9.02
C GLY A 279 53.82 -23.61 -9.72
N GLY A 280 53.08 -22.88 -10.57
CA GLY A 280 52.81 -23.18 -12.01
C GLY A 280 51.80 -24.32 -12.28
N TYR A 281 50.80 -24.26 -13.17
CA TYR A 281 50.55 -23.45 -14.36
C TYR A 281 49.07 -23.61 -14.82
N HIS A 282 48.64 -22.65 -15.65
CA HIS A 282 47.55 -22.67 -16.65
C HIS A 282 46.08 -22.34 -16.26
N GLN A 283 45.71 -21.11 -16.63
CA GLN A 283 44.40 -20.68 -17.09
C GLN A 283 44.15 -21.15 -18.54
N PRO A 284 42.89 -21.26 -19.02
CA PRO A 284 42.12 -20.07 -19.43
C PRO A 284 40.66 -20.03 -18.92
N SER A 285 40.10 -18.82 -18.90
CA SER A 285 38.71 -18.48 -18.56
C SER A 285 37.66 -19.17 -19.46
N PRO A 286 36.37 -19.24 -19.04
CA PRO A 286 35.50 -18.12 -19.43
C PRO A 286 34.52 -17.64 -18.34
N LEU A 287 34.27 -16.33 -18.40
CA LEU A 287 33.03 -15.65 -18.01
C LEU A 287 31.79 -16.43 -18.49
N ALA A 288 30.69 -16.30 -17.73
CA ALA A 288 29.30 -16.68 -18.04
C ALA A 288 28.75 -17.96 -17.36
N SER A 289 28.57 -17.92 -16.03
CA SER A 289 27.55 -18.75 -15.35
C SER A 289 27.17 -18.32 -13.92
N ALA A 290 27.78 -17.26 -13.36
CA ALA A 290 27.62 -16.92 -11.94
C ALA A 290 26.30 -16.20 -11.56
N SER A 291 25.36 -15.94 -12.48
CA SER A 291 24.06 -15.33 -12.14
C SER A 291 22.94 -16.34 -11.85
N ALA A 292 23.09 -17.60 -12.27
CA ALA A 292 22.05 -18.62 -12.10
C ALA A 292 22.09 -19.27 -10.71
N SER A 293 23.28 -19.40 -10.11
CA SER A 293 23.47 -20.05 -8.80
C SER A 293 22.95 -19.19 -7.64
N SER A 294 23.03 -17.87 -7.74
CA SER A 294 22.50 -16.94 -6.72
C SER A 294 20.97 -16.93 -6.70
N PHE A 295 20.31 -17.12 -7.86
CA PHE A 295 18.85 -17.21 -7.94
C PHE A 295 18.29 -18.52 -7.36
N LEU A 296 19.01 -19.64 -7.52
CA LEU A 296 18.64 -20.93 -6.92
C LEU A 296 18.89 -20.98 -5.41
N LEU A 297 19.93 -20.31 -4.92
CA LEU A 297 20.18 -20.17 -3.48
C LEU A 297 19.12 -19.29 -2.79
N ILE A 298 18.69 -18.20 -3.42
CA ILE A 298 17.61 -17.35 -2.91
C ILE A 298 16.27 -18.10 -2.94
N LYS A 299 15.97 -18.87 -4.00
CA LYS A 299 14.78 -19.73 -4.06
C LYS A 299 14.80 -20.81 -2.98
N LYS A 300 15.97 -21.39 -2.68
CA LYS A 300 16.13 -22.42 -1.63
C LYS A 300 16.06 -21.84 -0.22
N TYR A 301 16.50 -20.59 -0.02
CA TYR A 301 16.43 -19.87 1.25
C TYR A 301 15.03 -19.30 1.53
N ILE A 302 14.28 -18.92 0.49
CA ILE A 302 12.91 -18.36 0.63
C ILE A 302 11.83 -19.45 0.60
N MET A 303 12.02 -20.56 -0.13
CA MET A 303 11.02 -21.65 -0.22
C MET A 303 11.34 -22.88 0.63
N GLY A 304 12.43 -22.87 1.40
CA GLY A 304 12.95 -24.05 2.09
C GLY A 304 13.04 -23.90 3.62
N GLU A 305 11.99 -23.41 4.28
CA GLU A 305 11.80 -23.68 5.72
C GLU A 305 10.33 -23.45 6.12
N ALA A 306 9.50 -24.43 5.78
CA ALA A 306 8.29 -24.69 6.53
C ALA A 306 8.70 -25.50 7.77
N GLU A 307 9.05 -24.82 8.88
CA GLU A 307 8.91 -25.26 10.28
C GLU A 307 9.71 -24.35 11.24
N SER A 308 9.14 -23.20 11.62
CA SER A 308 9.21 -22.68 13.01
C SER A 308 8.38 -21.39 13.11
N ASN A 309 7.37 -21.39 13.97
CA ASN A 309 6.27 -20.42 13.97
C ASN A 309 6.62 -19.02 14.55
N HIS A 310 7.89 -18.69 14.79
CA HIS A 310 8.30 -17.45 15.49
C HIS A 310 9.14 -16.48 14.64
N SER A 311 9.89 -16.97 13.63
CA SER A 311 10.72 -16.10 12.76
C SER A 311 9.92 -15.39 11.65
N SER A 312 8.76 -15.94 11.30
CA SER A 312 7.91 -15.45 10.20
C SER A 312 7.20 -14.12 10.48
N HIS A 313 7.02 -13.77 11.76
CA HIS A 313 6.34 -12.53 12.15
C HIS A 313 7.27 -11.31 12.08
N PHE A 314 8.55 -11.48 12.42
CA PHE A 314 9.57 -10.43 12.33
C PHE A 314 9.85 -10.06 10.87
N GLY A 315 10.02 -11.06 9.99
CA GLY A 315 10.25 -10.82 8.56
C GLY A 315 9.09 -10.08 7.89
N ARG A 316 7.84 -10.44 8.21
CA ARG A 316 6.65 -9.76 7.66
C ARG A 316 6.51 -8.31 8.16
N LYS A 317 6.77 -8.07 9.45
CA LYS A 317 6.79 -6.71 10.00
C LYS A 317 7.90 -5.84 9.43
N LEU A 318 9.10 -6.41 9.25
CA LEU A 318 10.22 -5.72 8.63
C LEU A 318 9.92 -5.35 7.17
N ILE A 319 9.33 -6.27 6.40
CA ILE A 319 8.90 -6.01 5.03
C ILE A 319 7.84 -4.90 4.99
N SER A 320 6.82 -4.95 5.85
CA SER A 320 5.79 -3.90 5.92
C SER A 320 6.36 -2.52 6.31
N LEU A 321 7.30 -2.46 7.26
CA LEU A 321 7.97 -1.22 7.66
C LEU A 321 8.80 -0.64 6.51
N ILE A 322 9.57 -1.48 5.81
CA ILE A 322 10.40 -1.04 4.68
C ILE A 322 9.51 -0.55 3.53
N SER A 323 8.39 -1.23 3.26
CA SER A 323 7.47 -0.82 2.20
C SER A 323 6.71 0.46 2.54
N CYS A 324 6.26 0.63 3.79
CA CYS A 324 5.63 1.87 4.26
C CYS A 324 6.63 3.05 4.22
N PHE A 325 7.87 2.80 4.63
CA PHE A 325 8.97 3.77 4.50
C PHE A 325 9.21 4.12 3.03
N GLY A 326 9.24 3.13 2.14
CA GLY A 326 9.36 3.32 0.69
C GLY A 326 8.25 4.21 0.12
N GLY A 327 6.99 3.98 0.50
CA GLY A 327 5.86 4.82 0.10
C GLY A 327 5.99 6.27 0.56
N GLY A 328 6.47 6.51 1.78
CA GLY A 328 6.77 7.85 2.30
C GLY A 328 7.93 8.52 1.57
N VAL A 329 9.00 7.80 1.27
CA VAL A 329 10.14 8.30 0.49
C VAL A 329 9.70 8.69 -0.92
N PHE A 330 8.88 7.89 -1.60
CA PHE A 330 8.39 8.24 -2.95
C PHE A 330 7.51 9.49 -2.96
N LEU A 331 6.63 9.62 -1.96
CA LEU A 331 5.82 10.83 -1.82
C LEU A 331 6.69 12.06 -1.54
N ALA A 332 7.73 11.92 -0.70
CA ALA A 332 8.70 12.98 -0.44
C ALA A 332 9.50 13.36 -1.69
N THR A 333 9.97 12.39 -2.49
CA THR A 333 10.66 12.63 -3.76
C THR A 333 9.76 13.37 -4.76
N CYS A 334 8.45 13.04 -4.83
CA CYS A 334 7.51 13.79 -5.66
C CYS A 334 7.43 15.27 -5.25
N LEU A 335 7.21 15.51 -3.96
CA LEU A 335 6.84 16.84 -3.45
C LEU A 335 8.03 17.76 -3.18
N LEU A 336 9.17 17.20 -2.78
CA LEU A 336 10.33 17.95 -2.30
C LEU A 336 11.50 17.97 -3.29
N ASP A 337 11.51 17.10 -4.30
CA ASP A 337 12.60 16.99 -5.27
C ASP A 337 12.09 17.32 -6.68
N LEU A 338 11.23 16.46 -7.25
CA LEU A 338 10.78 16.58 -8.65
C LEU A 338 9.93 17.82 -8.93
N LEU A 339 8.99 18.14 -8.02
CA LEU A 339 8.12 19.30 -8.18
C LEU A 339 8.87 20.64 -8.08
N PRO A 340 9.71 20.89 -7.05
CA PRO A 340 10.53 22.09 -6.98
C PRO A 340 11.48 22.24 -8.17
N ASP A 341 12.12 21.16 -8.62
CA ASP A 341 13.01 21.19 -9.78
C ASP A 341 12.30 21.59 -11.06
N SER A 342 11.09 21.07 -11.28
CA SER A 342 10.26 21.49 -12.42
C SER A 342 9.91 22.98 -12.37
N ILE A 343 9.50 23.47 -11.19
CA ILE A 343 9.18 24.88 -10.98
C ILE A 343 10.41 25.75 -11.25
N ASN A 344 11.58 25.35 -10.74
CA ASN A 344 12.84 26.08 -10.92
C ASN A 344 13.31 26.07 -12.38
N GLY A 345 13.15 24.94 -13.08
CA GLY A 345 13.46 24.80 -14.50
C GLY A 345 12.60 25.73 -15.37
N ILE A 346 11.29 25.75 -15.15
CA ILE A 346 10.36 26.61 -15.89
C ILE A 346 10.63 28.08 -15.58
N LYS A 347 10.83 28.47 -14.30
CA LYS A 347 11.20 29.84 -13.93
C LYS A 347 12.52 30.30 -14.56
N SER A 348 13.49 29.40 -14.63
CA SER A 348 14.78 29.68 -15.29
C SER A 348 14.60 29.93 -16.79
N ALA A 349 13.66 29.23 -17.43
CA ALA A 349 13.30 29.46 -18.82
C ALA A 349 12.60 30.83 -19.02
N GLU A 350 11.63 31.18 -18.16
CA GLU A 350 10.94 32.48 -18.20
C GLU A 350 11.91 33.65 -18.11
N LYS A 351 12.87 33.57 -17.18
CA LYS A 351 13.90 34.60 -17.00
C LYS A 351 14.78 34.78 -18.25
N ARG A 352 15.07 33.69 -18.97
CA ARG A 352 15.91 33.72 -20.18
C ARG A 352 15.14 34.08 -21.45
N LEU A 353 13.84 33.77 -21.50
CA LEU A 353 12.95 34.10 -22.63
C LEU A 353 12.35 35.51 -22.52
N GLY A 354 12.44 36.16 -21.36
CA GLY A 354 11.88 37.50 -21.13
C GLY A 354 10.35 37.53 -21.12
N TYR A 355 9.69 36.37 -20.98
CA TYR A 355 8.24 36.22 -20.98
C TYR A 355 7.79 35.51 -19.71
N GLN A 356 6.88 36.13 -18.96
CA GLN A 356 6.26 35.51 -17.79
C GLN A 356 5.02 34.72 -18.19
N ILE A 357 5.04 33.41 -17.94
CA ILE A 357 3.91 32.52 -18.19
C ILE A 357 2.94 32.69 -17.02
N LYS A 358 1.88 33.47 -17.22
CA LYS A 358 0.81 33.69 -16.21
C LYS A 358 0.03 32.41 -15.83
N PHE A 359 0.16 31.36 -16.64
CA PHE A 359 -0.51 30.07 -16.44
C PHE A 359 0.34 29.15 -15.53
N PRO A 360 -0.25 28.43 -14.55
CA PRO A 360 0.49 27.52 -13.67
C PRO A 360 0.94 26.24 -14.40
N LEU A 361 1.88 26.40 -15.33
CA LEU A 361 2.38 25.37 -16.22
C LEU A 361 2.95 24.14 -15.47
N PRO A 362 3.73 24.28 -14.38
CA PRO A 362 4.23 23.12 -13.63
C PRO A 362 3.09 22.24 -13.09
N ALA A 363 2.09 22.84 -12.44
CA ALA A 363 0.96 22.10 -11.87
C ALA A 363 0.07 21.45 -12.94
N PHE A 364 -0.10 22.12 -14.09
CA PHE A 364 -0.80 21.55 -15.24
C PHE A 364 -0.07 20.33 -15.79
N CYS A 365 1.25 20.40 -15.98
CA CYS A 365 2.05 19.28 -16.47
C CYS A 365 2.09 18.11 -15.47
N VAL A 366 2.10 18.37 -14.16
CA VAL A 366 1.93 17.33 -13.12
C VAL A 366 0.57 16.65 -13.24
N SER A 367 -0.50 17.44 -13.38
CA SER A 367 -1.85 16.90 -13.56
C SER A 367 -1.97 16.06 -14.85
N LEU A 368 -1.32 16.51 -15.93
CA LEU A 368 -1.26 15.78 -17.20
C LEU A 368 -0.51 14.46 -17.05
N GLY A 369 0.65 14.45 -16.39
CA GLY A 369 1.42 13.23 -16.12
C GLY A 369 0.62 12.21 -15.31
N PHE A 370 -0.11 12.67 -14.30
CA PHE A 370 -1.00 11.82 -13.50
C PHE A 370 -2.12 11.22 -14.37
N LEU A 371 -2.79 12.04 -15.18
CA LEU A 371 -3.88 11.58 -16.05
C LEU A 371 -3.41 10.63 -17.16
N ILE A 372 -2.19 10.79 -17.68
CA ILE A 372 -1.62 9.88 -18.68
C ILE A 372 -1.58 8.45 -18.12
N VAL A 373 -1.03 8.26 -16.91
CA VAL A 373 -0.96 6.93 -16.30
C VAL A 373 -2.35 6.39 -15.98
N LEU A 374 -3.25 7.24 -15.46
CA LEU A 374 -4.64 6.86 -15.19
C LEU A 374 -5.36 6.37 -16.45
N ILE A 375 -5.29 7.12 -17.54
CA ILE A 375 -5.94 6.76 -18.80
C ILE A 375 -5.33 5.47 -19.36
N LEU A 376 -4.01 5.31 -19.30
CA LEU A 376 -3.33 4.09 -19.72
C LEU A 376 -3.80 2.88 -18.92
N GLU A 377 -3.84 2.99 -17.59
CA GLU A 377 -4.35 1.95 -16.70
C GLU A 377 -5.80 1.58 -17.04
N GLN A 378 -6.70 2.56 -17.14
CA GLN A 378 -8.10 2.30 -17.46
C GLN A 378 -8.28 1.71 -18.86
N THR A 379 -7.48 2.15 -19.84
CA THR A 379 -7.51 1.61 -21.20
C THR A 379 -7.05 0.16 -21.24
N ILE A 380 -5.99 -0.18 -20.49
CA ILE A 380 -5.48 -1.55 -20.39
C ILE A 380 -6.50 -2.46 -19.72
N ILE A 381 -7.09 -2.04 -18.60
CA ILE A 381 -8.14 -2.79 -17.90
C ILE A 381 -9.36 -3.00 -18.82
N TYR A 382 -9.79 -1.95 -19.51
CA TYR A 382 -10.92 -2.01 -20.43
C TYR A 382 -10.64 -2.91 -21.64
N ALA A 383 -9.48 -2.78 -22.27
CA ALA A 383 -9.05 -3.61 -23.39
C ALA A 383 -8.95 -5.08 -22.96
N ASN A 384 -8.43 -5.35 -21.76
CA ASN A 384 -8.36 -6.71 -21.23
C ASN A 384 -9.75 -7.29 -20.95
N LYS A 385 -10.65 -6.51 -20.34
CA LYS A 385 -12.04 -6.93 -20.12
C LYS A 385 -12.76 -7.24 -21.45
N ARG A 386 -12.47 -6.47 -22.50
CA ARG A 386 -13.01 -6.69 -23.85
C ARG A 386 -12.39 -7.90 -24.55
N ASN A 387 -11.08 -8.09 -24.45
CA ASN A 387 -10.38 -9.25 -24.99
C ASN A 387 -10.80 -10.54 -24.27
N TRP A 388 -10.98 -10.51 -22.95
CA TRP A 388 -11.58 -11.59 -22.18
C TRP A 388 -12.99 -11.91 -22.68
N LEU A 389 -13.87 -10.92 -22.84
CA LEU A 389 -15.20 -11.12 -23.42
C LEU A 389 -15.14 -11.74 -24.82
N SER A 390 -14.18 -11.33 -25.65
CA SER A 390 -14.00 -11.86 -27.01
C SER A 390 -13.45 -13.30 -27.00
N ASN A 391 -12.46 -13.60 -26.17
CA ASN A 391 -11.81 -14.91 -26.08
C ASN A 391 -12.70 -15.93 -25.38
N SER A 392 -13.35 -15.58 -24.27
CA SER A 392 -14.33 -16.46 -23.62
C SER A 392 -15.56 -16.72 -24.49
N PHE A 393 -15.93 -15.76 -25.36
CA PHE A 393 -16.96 -15.97 -26.38
C PHE A 393 -16.47 -16.91 -27.50
N MET A 394 -15.25 -16.73 -28.02
CA MET A 394 -14.67 -17.58 -29.07
C MET A 394 -14.34 -18.99 -28.58
N GLU A 395 -13.87 -19.14 -27.35
CA GLU A 395 -13.58 -20.44 -26.74
C GLU A 395 -14.86 -21.21 -26.42
N ARG A 396 -15.94 -20.54 -26.00
CA ARG A 396 -17.28 -21.15 -25.89
C ARG A 396 -17.90 -21.49 -27.26
N LEU A 397 -17.44 -20.85 -28.33
CA LEU A 397 -17.80 -21.21 -29.71
C LEU A 397 -17.02 -22.45 -30.19
N SER A 398 -15.75 -22.61 -29.78
CA SER A 398 -14.89 -23.75 -30.14
C SER A 398 -15.06 -25.00 -29.25
N ARG A 399 -15.25 -24.89 -27.93
CA ARG A 399 -15.45 -26.03 -26.99
C ARG A 399 -16.81 -26.73 -27.12
N ARG A 400 -17.52 -26.53 -28.23
CA ARG A 400 -18.86 -27.10 -28.46
C ARG A 400 -18.83 -28.54 -28.98
N ASP A 401 -17.64 -29.13 -29.17
CA ASP A 401 -17.50 -30.50 -29.70
C ASP A 401 -16.83 -31.53 -28.78
N ASP A 402 -16.03 -31.15 -27.78
CA ASP A 402 -15.42 -32.14 -26.86
C ASP A 402 -15.68 -31.81 -25.39
N GLY A 403 -16.33 -32.74 -24.72
CA GLY A 403 -16.65 -32.67 -23.29
C GLY A 403 -15.47 -33.11 -22.45
N HIS A 404 -14.81 -32.16 -21.81
CA HIS A 404 -14.12 -32.34 -20.53
C HIS A 404 -14.00 -30.96 -19.85
N GLU A 405 -14.58 -30.83 -18.66
CA GLU A 405 -14.48 -29.65 -17.81
C GLU A 405 -13.21 -29.77 -16.95
N ASN A 406 -12.29 -28.82 -17.14
CA ASN A 406 -11.20 -28.56 -16.20
C ASN A 406 -11.53 -27.29 -15.41
N ASP A 407 -11.31 -27.37 -14.10
CA ASP A 407 -11.47 -26.36 -13.04
C ASP A 407 -10.35 -25.29 -13.06
N ASP A 408 -9.56 -25.25 -14.15
CA ASP A 408 -8.30 -24.50 -14.23
C ASP A 408 -8.51 -23.01 -14.59
N ASN A 409 -9.64 -22.67 -15.25
CA ASN A 409 -9.86 -21.36 -15.85
C ASN A 409 -10.10 -20.21 -14.83
N GLU A 410 -10.60 -20.51 -13.61
CA GLU A 410 -10.91 -19.48 -12.60
C GLU A 410 -9.67 -19.08 -11.76
N LEU A 411 -8.73 -20.02 -11.59
CA LEU A 411 -7.40 -19.76 -11.06
C LEU A 411 -6.52 -18.98 -12.06
N GLU A 412 -6.58 -19.32 -13.36
CA GLU A 412 -5.89 -18.57 -14.42
C GLU A 412 -6.34 -17.11 -14.50
N LEU A 413 -7.63 -16.82 -14.29
CA LEU A 413 -8.17 -15.45 -14.32
C LEU A 413 -7.60 -14.54 -13.23
N ASN A 414 -7.55 -15.01 -11.99
CA ASN A 414 -6.98 -14.23 -10.88
C ASN A 414 -5.46 -14.09 -11.00
N GLU A 415 -4.78 -15.08 -11.56
CA GLU A 415 -3.36 -14.97 -11.90
C GLU A 415 -3.12 -13.94 -13.00
N ASP A 416 -3.90 -13.95 -14.08
CA ASP A 416 -3.80 -12.99 -15.19
C ASP A 416 -3.96 -11.56 -14.69
N TYR A 417 -5.00 -11.26 -13.90
CA TYR A 417 -5.19 -9.92 -13.32
C TYR A 417 -4.01 -9.47 -12.45
N SER A 418 -3.40 -10.38 -11.68
CA SER A 418 -2.22 -10.08 -10.87
C SER A 418 -0.98 -9.81 -11.72
N ILE A 419 -0.80 -10.56 -12.81
CA ILE A 419 0.30 -10.41 -13.77
C ILE A 419 0.16 -9.09 -14.53
N PHE A 420 -1.04 -8.76 -15.00
CA PHE A 420 -1.31 -7.50 -15.70
C PHE A 420 -1.01 -6.29 -14.82
N ARG A 421 -1.38 -6.34 -13.54
CA ARG A 421 -1.07 -5.26 -12.59
C ARG A 421 0.44 -5.07 -12.42
N ILE A 422 1.22 -6.16 -12.37
CA ILE A 422 2.68 -6.09 -12.28
C ILE A 422 3.30 -5.55 -13.58
N LEU A 423 2.80 -5.98 -14.75
CA LEU A 423 3.27 -5.47 -16.03
C LEU A 423 2.93 -3.99 -16.22
N LEU A 424 1.75 -3.57 -15.77
CA LEU A 424 1.32 -2.18 -15.75
C LEU A 424 2.24 -1.33 -14.86
N MET A 425 2.57 -1.82 -13.66
CA MET A 425 3.54 -1.19 -12.77
C MET A 425 4.89 -0.97 -13.45
N VAL A 426 5.42 -2.02 -14.08
CA VAL A 426 6.71 -1.97 -14.78
C VAL A 426 6.65 -0.95 -15.92
N PHE A 427 5.54 -0.90 -16.65
CA PHE A 427 5.34 0.06 -17.73
C PHE A 427 5.19 1.50 -17.24
N ALA A 428 4.40 1.75 -16.19
CA ALA A 428 4.21 3.08 -15.60
C ALA A 428 5.52 3.63 -15.01
N LEU A 429 6.25 2.78 -14.27
CA LEU A 429 7.61 3.09 -13.79
C LEU A 429 8.58 3.30 -14.97
N SER A 430 8.42 2.55 -16.06
CA SER A 430 9.23 2.71 -17.28
C SER A 430 9.04 4.09 -17.90
N LEU A 431 7.81 4.56 -17.99
CA LEU A 431 7.46 5.85 -18.58
C LEU A 431 7.99 7.00 -17.71
N HIS A 432 7.87 6.87 -16.39
CA HIS A 432 8.43 7.83 -15.43
C HIS A 432 9.95 8.01 -15.61
N ALA A 433 10.74 6.93 -15.59
CA ALA A 433 12.20 7.11 -15.62
C ALA A 433 12.76 7.42 -17.02
N VAL A 434 12.00 7.19 -18.10
CA VAL A 434 12.34 7.77 -19.41
C VAL A 434 12.24 9.30 -19.38
N PHE A 435 11.16 9.88 -18.87
CA PHE A 435 11.01 11.34 -18.79
C PHE A 435 12.02 12.00 -17.86
N GLU A 436 12.28 11.36 -16.72
CA GLU A 436 13.31 11.80 -15.79
C GLU A 436 14.71 11.72 -16.41
N GLY A 437 15.05 10.59 -17.06
CA GLY A 437 16.31 10.45 -17.79
C GLY A 437 16.47 11.50 -18.89
N LEU A 438 15.40 11.82 -19.61
CA LEU A 438 15.41 12.82 -20.68
C LEU A 438 15.65 14.23 -20.14
N SER A 439 15.05 14.57 -18.99
CA SER A 439 15.30 15.83 -18.30
C SER A 439 16.75 15.95 -17.82
N VAL A 440 17.27 14.91 -17.18
CA VAL A 440 18.65 14.87 -16.65
C VAL A 440 19.68 14.95 -17.78
N GLY A 441 19.44 14.26 -18.90
CA GLY A 441 20.31 14.31 -20.07
C GLY A 441 20.36 15.68 -20.75
N MET A 442 19.43 16.57 -20.43
CA MET A 442 19.38 17.96 -20.92
C MET A 442 20.01 18.97 -19.95
N MET A 443 20.42 18.54 -18.76
CA MET A 443 21.07 19.42 -17.78
C MET A 443 22.49 19.77 -18.21
N THR A 444 22.82 21.06 -18.20
CA THR A 444 24.14 21.56 -18.58
C THR A 444 25.04 21.90 -17.39
N ASP A 445 24.45 22.07 -16.20
CA ASP A 445 25.19 22.40 -14.98
C ASP A 445 25.66 21.12 -14.28
N VAL A 446 26.98 20.97 -14.12
CA VAL A 446 27.63 19.79 -13.54
C VAL A 446 27.29 19.63 -12.06
N ASN A 447 27.16 20.72 -11.30
CA ASN A 447 26.87 20.64 -9.87
C ASN A 447 25.43 20.19 -9.63
N LEU A 448 24.49 20.78 -10.39
CA LEU A 448 23.09 20.37 -10.37
C LEU A 448 22.93 18.93 -10.86
N LEU A 449 23.64 18.55 -11.92
CA LEU A 449 23.65 17.18 -12.43
C LEU A 449 24.13 16.18 -11.38
N LEU A 450 25.21 16.47 -10.65
CA LEU A 450 25.72 15.60 -9.58
C LEU A 450 24.75 15.50 -8.41
N GLN A 451 24.16 16.63 -7.99
CA GLN A 451 23.16 16.64 -6.92
C GLN A 451 21.95 15.78 -7.29
N VAL A 452 21.38 16.02 -8.47
CA VAL A 452 20.25 15.24 -8.98
C VAL A 452 20.67 13.79 -9.15
N PHE A 453 21.83 13.47 -9.72
CA PHE A 453 22.31 12.10 -9.88
C PHE A 453 22.35 11.31 -8.56
N PHE A 454 22.87 11.88 -7.47
CA PHE A 454 22.89 11.19 -6.17
C PHE A 454 21.47 11.04 -5.58
N ALA A 455 20.60 12.05 -5.74
CA ALA A 455 19.20 11.95 -5.35
C ALA A 455 18.46 10.85 -6.14
N LEU A 456 18.69 10.78 -7.46
CA LEU A 456 18.18 9.75 -8.36
C LEU A 456 18.66 8.36 -7.97
N LEU A 457 19.94 8.22 -7.63
CA LEU A 457 20.53 6.94 -7.26
C LEU A 457 19.85 6.37 -6.01
N ILE A 458 19.68 7.20 -4.98
CA ILE A 458 19.02 6.79 -3.74
C ILE A 458 17.59 6.34 -4.04
N HIS A 459 16.79 7.17 -4.72
CA HIS A 459 15.39 6.78 -4.94
C HIS A 459 15.25 5.63 -5.96
N LYS A 460 16.16 5.46 -6.94
CA LYS A 460 16.13 4.31 -7.87
C LYS A 460 16.41 2.99 -7.16
N THR A 461 17.29 2.97 -6.16
CA THR A 461 17.53 1.74 -5.40
C THR A 461 16.30 1.33 -4.61
N ILE A 462 15.56 2.29 -4.06
CA ILE A 462 14.31 2.02 -3.32
C ILE A 462 13.20 1.57 -4.27
N VAL A 463 13.03 2.22 -5.44
CA VAL A 463 12.07 1.77 -6.49
C VAL A 463 12.42 0.36 -6.97
N GLY A 464 13.70 0.10 -7.25
CA GLY A 464 14.17 -1.20 -7.73
C GLY A 464 13.98 -2.31 -6.69
N PHE A 465 14.20 -2.03 -5.41
CA PHE A 465 13.93 -2.96 -4.32
C PHE A 465 12.43 -3.28 -4.20
N SER A 466 11.56 -2.26 -4.20
CA SER A 466 10.10 -2.42 -4.14
C SER A 466 9.56 -3.24 -5.33
N LEU A 467 10.04 -2.94 -6.55
CA LEU A 467 9.69 -3.69 -7.75
C LEU A 467 10.20 -5.14 -7.66
N GLY A 468 11.44 -5.35 -7.20
CA GLY A 468 12.03 -6.67 -7.01
C GLY A 468 11.25 -7.54 -6.04
N LEU A 469 10.79 -6.97 -4.92
CA LEU A 469 9.95 -7.66 -3.95
C LEU A 469 8.63 -8.13 -4.58
N ARG A 470 7.96 -7.25 -5.34
CA ARG A 470 6.70 -7.57 -6.04
C ARG A 470 6.88 -8.62 -7.13
N LEU A 471 7.99 -8.58 -7.87
CA LEU A 471 8.32 -9.58 -8.89
C LEU A 471 8.62 -10.95 -8.26
N VAL A 472 9.34 -11.00 -7.13
CA VAL A 472 9.65 -12.26 -6.43
C VAL A 472 8.43 -12.87 -5.76
N GLN A 473 7.51 -12.04 -5.26
CA GLN A 473 6.24 -12.49 -4.69
C GLN A 473 5.22 -12.93 -5.75
N SER A 474 5.46 -12.58 -7.02
CA SER A 474 4.59 -12.96 -8.13
C SER A 474 4.83 -14.41 -8.59
N ARG A 475 3.83 -15.02 -9.23
CA ARG A 475 3.94 -16.34 -9.89
C ARG A 475 4.49 -16.24 -11.32
N LEU A 476 5.19 -15.16 -11.67
CA LEU A 476 5.72 -14.96 -13.02
C LEU A 476 6.80 -15.98 -13.37
N HIS A 477 6.82 -16.39 -14.64
CA HIS A 477 7.89 -17.24 -15.16
C HIS A 477 9.24 -16.49 -15.07
N PRO A 478 10.34 -17.13 -14.62
CA PRO A 478 11.65 -16.47 -14.43
C PRO A 478 12.17 -15.60 -15.60
N PRO A 479 12.06 -15.98 -16.89
CA PRO A 479 12.46 -15.11 -18.00
C PRO A 479 11.63 -13.82 -18.09
N THR A 480 10.36 -13.84 -17.71
CA THR A 480 9.52 -12.63 -17.67
C THR A 480 9.99 -11.68 -16.57
N VAL A 481 10.40 -12.21 -15.42
CA VAL A 481 11.00 -11.42 -14.34
C VAL A 481 12.32 -10.79 -14.80
N VAL A 482 13.19 -11.56 -15.45
CA VAL A 482 14.45 -11.06 -16.02
C VAL A 482 14.20 -9.97 -17.06
N LEU A 483 13.20 -10.15 -17.93
CA LEU A 483 12.79 -9.14 -18.91
C LEU A 483 12.31 -7.85 -18.22
N CYS A 484 11.48 -7.96 -17.19
CA CYS A 484 11.01 -6.79 -16.42
C CYS A 484 12.17 -6.02 -15.77
N CYS A 485 13.12 -6.73 -15.17
CA CYS A 485 14.33 -6.12 -14.61
C CYS A 485 15.20 -5.45 -15.69
N ALA A 486 15.33 -6.07 -16.86
CA ALA A 486 16.06 -5.49 -18.00
C ALA A 486 15.40 -4.20 -18.50
N VAL A 487 14.08 -4.20 -18.70
CA VAL A 487 13.31 -3.01 -19.09
C VAL A 487 13.47 -1.90 -18.05
N PHE A 488 13.34 -2.21 -16.76
CA PHE A 488 13.51 -1.26 -15.66
C PHE A 488 14.91 -0.63 -15.61
N SER A 489 15.93 -1.38 -16.03
CA SER A 489 17.33 -0.91 -16.02
C SER A 489 17.65 -0.05 -17.25
N LEU A 490 17.07 -0.38 -18.42
CA LEU A 490 17.37 0.28 -19.69
C LEU A 490 16.67 1.64 -19.86
N GLN A 491 15.51 1.85 -19.25
CA GLN A 491 14.70 3.07 -19.42
C GLN A 491 15.45 4.38 -19.11
N VAL A 492 16.26 4.42 -18.05
CA VAL A 492 16.99 5.63 -17.65
C VAL A 492 18.07 5.96 -18.66
N CYS A 493 18.76 4.94 -19.18
CA CYS A 493 19.75 5.10 -20.23
C CYS A 493 19.10 5.62 -21.52
N ILE A 494 17.95 5.05 -21.90
CA ILE A 494 17.18 5.49 -23.08
C ILE A 494 16.79 6.96 -22.92
N GLY A 495 16.23 7.34 -21.77
CA GLY A 495 15.91 8.74 -21.46
C GLY A 495 17.13 9.64 -21.54
N GLY A 496 18.22 9.29 -20.85
CA GLY A 496 19.46 10.08 -20.79
C GLY A 496 20.12 10.29 -22.15
N PHE A 497 20.30 9.24 -22.95
CA PHE A 497 20.88 9.37 -24.29
C PHE A 497 19.98 10.17 -25.23
N THR A 498 18.67 10.00 -25.13
CA THR A 498 17.72 10.81 -25.90
C THR A 498 17.78 12.28 -25.45
N GLY A 499 17.87 12.55 -24.15
CA GLY A 499 18.06 13.88 -23.59
C GLY A 499 19.34 14.55 -24.09
N LEU A 500 20.45 13.81 -24.16
CA LEU A 500 21.70 14.30 -24.74
C LEU A 500 21.59 14.61 -26.24
N ALA A 501 20.83 13.80 -26.99
CA ALA A 501 20.57 14.08 -28.41
C ALA A 501 19.74 15.36 -28.58
N VAL A 502 18.69 15.53 -27.77
CA VAL A 502 17.86 16.74 -27.73
C VAL A 502 18.69 17.96 -27.32
N LEU A 503 19.57 17.82 -26.32
CA LEU A 503 20.49 18.86 -25.88
C LEU A 503 21.38 19.33 -27.03
N LYS A 504 21.99 18.40 -27.79
CA LYS A 504 22.82 18.74 -28.95
C LYS A 504 22.05 19.56 -30.00
N ILE A 505 20.82 19.18 -30.30
CA ILE A 505 19.98 19.89 -31.30
C ILE A 505 19.59 21.29 -30.83
N LEU A 506 19.25 21.45 -29.55
CA LEU A 506 18.74 22.70 -28.98
C LEU A 506 19.83 23.54 -28.29
N SER A 507 21.10 23.16 -28.42
CA SER A 507 22.25 23.78 -27.76
C SER A 507 22.21 25.30 -27.89
N GLY A 508 22.23 26.01 -26.75
CA GLY A 508 22.20 27.48 -26.70
C GLY A 508 20.82 28.11 -26.66
N SER A 509 19.73 27.34 -26.85
CA SER A 509 18.36 27.84 -26.73
C SER A 509 17.86 27.80 -25.27
N PRO A 510 17.19 28.86 -24.78
CA PRO A 510 16.53 28.84 -23.46
C PRO A 510 15.37 27.84 -23.39
N LEU A 511 14.92 27.30 -24.53
CA LEU A 511 13.89 26.26 -24.61
C LEU A 511 14.31 24.95 -23.91
N ILE A 512 15.60 24.69 -23.74
CA ILE A 512 16.10 23.50 -23.04
C ILE A 512 15.55 23.45 -21.60
N PHE A 513 15.60 24.57 -20.88
CA PHE A 513 15.10 24.67 -19.50
C PHE A 513 13.58 24.50 -19.42
N LEU A 514 12.85 25.00 -20.42
CA LEU A 514 11.41 24.85 -20.51
C LEU A 514 11.01 23.39 -20.75
N ILE A 515 11.65 22.74 -21.72
CA ILE A 515 11.39 21.34 -22.07
C ILE A 515 11.76 20.42 -20.91
N SER A 516 12.94 20.61 -20.30
CA SER A 516 13.35 19.86 -19.10
C SER A 516 12.36 20.05 -17.95
N GLY A 517 11.94 21.29 -17.66
CA GLY A 517 10.95 21.56 -16.62
C GLY A 517 9.57 20.93 -16.87
N ILE A 518 9.09 20.92 -18.13
CA ILE A 518 7.84 20.25 -18.53
C ILE A 518 7.95 18.73 -18.37
N LEU A 519 9.06 18.14 -18.79
CA LEU A 519 9.32 16.71 -18.66
C LEU A 519 9.43 16.29 -17.20
N GLN A 520 10.12 17.08 -16.37
CA GLN A 520 10.22 16.87 -14.92
C GLN A 520 8.84 16.95 -14.24
N ALA A 521 7.99 17.93 -14.60
CA ALA A 521 6.61 18.00 -14.09
C ALA A 521 5.77 16.80 -14.53
N THR A 522 5.88 16.39 -15.79
CA THR A 522 5.15 15.23 -16.32
C THR A 522 5.61 13.95 -15.61
N ALA A 523 6.92 13.78 -15.41
CA ALA A 523 7.49 12.68 -14.63
C ALA A 523 7.04 12.70 -13.16
N CYS A 524 6.95 13.89 -12.54
CA CYS A 524 6.40 14.04 -11.19
C CYS A 524 4.95 13.58 -11.10
N GLY A 525 4.13 13.91 -12.11
CA GLY A 525 2.74 13.47 -12.19
C GLY A 525 2.58 11.95 -12.33
N THR A 526 3.40 11.34 -13.19
CA THR A 526 3.37 9.88 -13.38
C THR A 526 3.84 9.15 -12.11
N PHE A 527 4.85 9.67 -11.42
CA PHE A 527 5.36 9.12 -10.16
C PHE A 527 4.36 9.28 -9.00
N LEU A 528 3.67 10.42 -8.95
CA LEU A 528 2.64 10.67 -7.94
C LEU A 528 1.48 9.68 -8.09
N TYR A 529 1.07 9.37 -9.32
CA TYR A 529 0.05 8.34 -9.58
C TYR A 529 0.48 6.97 -9.05
N VAL A 530 1.66 6.51 -9.47
CA VAL A 530 2.23 5.22 -9.05
C VAL A 530 2.34 5.14 -7.52
N THR A 531 2.80 6.22 -6.88
CA THR A 531 2.92 6.27 -5.42
C THR A 531 1.54 6.18 -4.73
N ALA A 532 0.57 6.97 -5.18
CA ALA A 532 -0.73 7.10 -4.50
C ALA A 532 -1.72 5.96 -4.79
N PHE A 533 -1.67 5.34 -5.97
CA PHE A 533 -2.67 4.34 -6.40
C PHE A 533 -2.11 2.92 -6.50
N GLU A 534 -0.80 2.77 -6.62
CA GLU A 534 -0.18 1.47 -6.85
C GLU A 534 0.73 1.02 -5.70
N ILE A 535 1.45 1.94 -5.07
CA ILE A 535 2.35 1.64 -3.96
C ILE A 535 1.61 1.75 -2.62
N LEU A 536 1.13 2.94 -2.25
CA LEU A 536 0.51 3.20 -0.94
C LEU A 536 -0.72 2.33 -0.64
N PRO A 537 -1.71 2.13 -1.53
CA PRO A 537 -2.89 1.34 -1.21
C PRO A 537 -2.58 -0.14 -0.99
N HIS A 538 -1.53 -0.67 -1.64
CA HIS A 538 -1.12 -2.05 -1.42
C HIS A 538 -0.49 -2.25 -0.04
N GLU A 539 0.22 -1.23 0.48
CA GLU A 539 0.81 -1.26 1.81
C GLU A 539 -0.21 -0.96 2.92
N LEU A 540 -1.16 -0.06 2.66
CA LEU A 540 -2.19 0.35 3.63
C LEU A 540 -3.33 -0.69 3.74
N ASN A 541 -3.67 -1.41 2.67
CA ASN A 541 -4.73 -2.44 2.67
C ASN A 541 -4.21 -3.85 2.99
N ASN A 542 -2.92 -4.02 3.29
CA ASN A 542 -2.41 -5.29 3.82
C ASN A 542 -2.79 -5.39 5.30
N ASP A 543 -3.92 -6.06 5.57
CA ASP A 543 -4.47 -6.43 6.90
C ASP A 543 -3.49 -7.31 7.73
N SER A 544 -2.36 -6.73 8.11
CA SER A 544 -1.36 -7.32 9.00
C SER A 544 -1.06 -6.45 10.22
N ASN A 545 -1.75 -5.30 10.33
CA ASN A 545 -1.63 -4.37 11.46
C ASN A 545 -2.75 -4.47 12.50
N ILE A 546 -3.65 -5.47 12.40
CA ILE A 546 -4.55 -5.80 13.50
C ILE A 546 -3.89 -6.93 14.29
N PRO A 547 -3.38 -6.70 15.52
CA PRO A 547 -3.05 -7.81 16.39
C PRO A 547 -4.35 -8.61 16.61
N GLN A 548 -4.40 -9.83 16.08
CA GLN A 548 -5.42 -10.80 16.46
C GLN A 548 -5.28 -11.01 17.96
N LYS A 549 -6.26 -10.52 18.70
CA LYS A 549 -6.51 -10.93 20.09
C LYS A 549 -7.24 -12.25 20.11
#